data_AF-A0A1V8SAI5-F1
#
_entry.id   AF-A0A1V8SAI5-F1
#
_cell.length_a   1.000
_cell.length_b   1.000
_cell.length_c   1.000
_cell.angle_alpha   90.00
_cell.angle_beta   90.00
_cell.angle_gamma   90.00
#
_symmetry.space_group_name_H-M   'P 1'
#
loop_
_entity.id
_entity.type
_entity.pdbx_description
1 polymer ?
#
loop_
_entity_poly.entity_id
_entity_poly.type
_entity_poly.pdbx_seq_one_letter_code
_entity_poly.pdbx_strand_id
1 'polypeptide(L)'
;AIEQKIREIVSTTWHSLGTCKIASREKMGVVDPTLSVHGVTGLKLADLSVPPHNVGANTGNTAYVVGERAADLFIKELGLGQQARVDSPVDDGQAKVDSPVADEQAKEV
;
A
#
# COMPACT_ATOMS: atom_id res chain seq x y z
N ALA A 1 12.36 -16.01 31.98
CA ALA A 1 13.28 -16.46 30.92
C ALA A 1 12.77 -16.12 29.51
N ILE A 2 11.59 -16.63 29.10
CA ILE A 2 11.05 -16.42 27.73
C ILE A 2 10.85 -14.93 27.38
N GLU A 3 10.26 -14.13 28.28
CA GLU A 3 10.02 -12.69 28.04
C GLU A 3 11.31 -11.90 27.76
N GLN A 4 12.38 -12.18 28.53
CA GLN A 4 13.68 -11.56 28.35
C GLN A 4 14.25 -11.89 26.97
N LYS A 5 14.16 -13.15 26.56
CA LYS A 5 14.63 -13.58 25.24
C LYS A 5 13.86 -12.89 24.11
N ILE A 6 12.54 -12.74 24.24
CA ILE A 6 11.71 -12.02 23.25
C ILE A 6 12.17 -10.56 23.13
N ARG A 7 12.40 -9.86 24.26
CA ARG A 7 12.88 -8.46 24.22
C ARG A 7 14.24 -8.30 23.53
N GLU A 8 15.10 -9.32 23.59
CA GLU A 8 16.42 -9.31 22.95
C GLU A 8 16.38 -9.60 21.45
N ILE A 9 15.41 -10.39 20.98
CA ILE A 9 15.38 -10.88 19.58
C ILE A 9 14.25 -10.29 18.73
N VAL A 10 13.29 -9.59 19.33
CA VAL A 10 12.15 -9.03 18.60
C VAL A 10 12.63 -8.07 17.52
N SER A 11 12.12 -8.25 16.31
CA SER A 11 12.43 -7.43 15.14
C SER A 11 11.17 -7.06 14.39
N THR A 12 11.30 -6.14 13.44
CA THR A 12 10.23 -5.87 12.49
C THR A 12 10.04 -7.03 11.52
N THR A 13 8.84 -7.13 10.97
CA THR A 13 8.50 -7.95 9.79
C THR A 13 8.29 -7.08 8.54
N TRP A 14 8.73 -5.82 8.59
CA TRP A 14 8.58 -4.82 7.52
C TRP A 14 7.13 -4.48 7.15
N HIS A 15 6.18 -4.80 8.02
CA HIS A 15 4.76 -4.47 7.89
C HIS A 15 4.42 -3.13 8.56
N SER A 16 5.17 -2.08 8.26
CA SER A 16 4.91 -0.75 8.81
C SER A 16 3.65 -0.14 8.21
N LEU A 17 2.71 0.33 9.04
CA LEU A 17 1.47 0.95 8.59
C LEU A 17 0.84 1.89 9.64
N GLY A 18 -0.11 2.73 9.21
CA GLY A 18 -1.03 3.47 10.09
C GLY A 18 -0.56 4.81 10.64
N THR A 19 0.56 5.36 10.15
CA THR A 19 1.10 6.67 10.57
C THR A 19 0.23 7.86 10.17
N CYS A 20 -0.59 7.72 9.13
CA CYS A 20 -1.50 8.74 8.61
C CYS A 20 -2.93 8.19 8.46
N LYS A 21 -3.44 7.52 9.50
CA LYS A 21 -4.70 6.77 9.45
C LYS A 21 -5.93 7.57 8.97
N ILE A 22 -6.80 6.85 8.24
CA ILE A 22 -8.16 7.27 7.90
C ILE A 22 -9.00 7.31 9.18
N ALA A 23 -9.29 8.52 9.66
CA ALA A 23 -10.21 8.74 10.78
C ALA A 23 -10.61 10.22 10.83
N SER A 24 -11.57 10.55 11.70
CA SER A 24 -11.86 11.95 12.01
C SER A 24 -10.69 12.58 12.79
N ARG A 25 -10.56 13.92 12.75
CA ARG A 25 -9.48 14.62 13.48
C ARG A 25 -9.58 14.42 14.98
N GLU A 26 -10.79 14.31 15.53
CA GLU A 26 -11.03 14.02 16.97
C GLU A 26 -10.49 12.64 17.38
N LYS A 27 -10.37 11.71 16.42
CA LYS A 27 -9.78 10.38 16.61
C LYS A 27 -8.31 10.31 16.19
N MET A 28 -7.64 11.46 16.09
CA MET A 28 -6.25 11.60 15.61
C MET A 28 -6.06 11.10 14.17
N GLY A 29 -7.08 11.24 13.31
CA GLY A 29 -6.97 10.93 11.89
C GLY A 29 -6.19 11.99 11.11
N VAL A 30 -5.47 11.56 10.07
CA VAL A 30 -4.68 12.45 9.19
C VAL A 30 -5.40 12.67 7.86
N VAL A 31 -6.08 11.64 7.35
CA VAL A 31 -6.88 11.70 6.13
C VAL A 31 -8.34 11.34 6.37
N ASP A 32 -9.21 11.82 5.48
CA ASP A 32 -10.62 11.41 5.43
C ASP A 32 -10.81 10.12 4.58
N PRO A 33 -12.04 9.57 4.47
CA PRO A 33 -12.30 8.37 3.65
C PRO A 33 -12.06 8.53 2.14
N THR A 34 -11.85 9.75 1.66
CA THR A 34 -11.46 10.07 0.27
C THR A 34 -9.93 10.18 0.10
N LEU A 35 -9.19 9.82 1.16
CA LEU A 35 -7.74 9.91 1.26
C LEU A 35 -7.19 11.34 1.24
N SER A 36 -8.06 12.34 1.40
CA SER A 36 -7.65 13.75 1.44
C SER A 36 -7.08 14.11 2.80
N VAL A 37 -5.97 14.83 2.82
CA VAL A 37 -5.34 15.29 4.06
C VAL A 37 -6.18 16.38 4.70
N HIS A 38 -6.53 16.21 5.97
CA HIS A 38 -7.37 17.16 6.70
C HIS A 38 -6.74 18.56 6.74
N GLY A 39 -7.47 19.56 6.25
CA GLY A 39 -7.03 20.96 6.26
C GLY A 39 -6.05 21.34 5.15
N VAL A 40 -5.80 20.46 4.18
CA VAL A 40 -4.95 20.73 3.02
C VAL A 40 -5.72 20.46 1.73
N THR A 41 -5.76 21.44 0.83
CA THR A 41 -6.44 21.31 -0.46
C THR A 41 -5.53 20.64 -1.48
N GLY A 42 -6.03 19.64 -2.21
CA GLY A 42 -5.33 19.02 -3.34
C GLY A 42 -4.21 18.05 -2.95
N LEU A 43 -4.12 17.63 -1.68
CA LEU A 43 -3.14 16.64 -1.21
C LEU A 43 -3.85 15.36 -0.72
N LYS A 44 -3.39 14.22 -1.21
CA LYS A 44 -3.91 12.89 -0.84
C LYS A 44 -2.78 11.91 -0.51
N LEU A 45 -3.06 10.93 0.34
CA LEU A 45 -2.12 9.86 0.70
C LEU A 45 -2.67 8.49 0.29
N ALA A 46 -1.90 7.71 -0.44
CA ALA A 46 -2.32 6.43 -1.00
C ALA A 46 -1.24 5.36 -0.80
N ASP A 47 -0.98 5.00 0.46
CA ASP A 47 -0.01 3.98 0.84
C ASP A 47 -0.37 3.32 2.18
N LEU A 48 0.51 2.49 2.73
CA LEU A 48 0.30 1.83 4.02
C LEU A 48 0.27 2.78 5.23
N SER A 49 0.48 4.09 5.09
CA SER A 49 0.27 5.02 6.20
C SER A 49 -1.21 5.16 6.58
N VAL A 50 -2.15 4.91 5.64
CA VAL A 50 -3.57 5.25 5.81
C VAL A 50 -4.48 4.22 6.50
N PRO A 51 -4.18 2.90 6.57
CA PRO A 51 -5.03 1.96 7.29
C PRO A 51 -5.24 2.36 8.76
N PRO A 52 -6.48 2.31 9.28
CA PRO A 52 -6.76 2.74 10.65
C PRO A 52 -6.30 1.75 11.72
N HIS A 53 -6.11 0.48 11.35
CA HIS A 53 -5.73 -0.61 12.24
C HIS A 53 -4.81 -1.59 11.50
N ASN A 54 -4.14 -2.43 12.29
CA ASN A 54 -3.31 -3.51 11.76
C ASN A 54 -4.15 -4.54 10.99
N VAL A 55 -3.50 -5.25 10.07
CA VAL A 55 -4.07 -6.32 9.27
C VAL A 55 -3.40 -7.64 9.65
N GLY A 56 -4.19 -8.70 9.78
CA GLY A 56 -3.69 -10.05 10.09
C GLY A 56 -3.09 -10.76 8.88
N ALA A 57 -2.25 -10.09 8.09
CA ALA A 57 -1.67 -10.62 6.86
C ALA A 57 -0.36 -9.90 6.49
N ASN A 58 0.36 -10.38 5.48
CA ASN A 58 1.42 -9.61 4.84
C ASN A 58 0.82 -8.34 4.20
N THR A 59 1.39 -7.18 4.52
CA THR A 59 0.86 -5.87 4.13
C THR A 59 1.02 -5.54 2.65
N GLY A 60 1.76 -6.34 1.87
CA GLY A 60 1.84 -6.16 0.41
C GLY A 60 0.45 -6.16 -0.25
N ASN A 61 -0.41 -7.11 0.11
CA ASN A 61 -1.79 -7.17 -0.40
C ASN A 61 -2.60 -5.93 0.00
N THR A 62 -2.39 -5.44 1.24
CA THR A 62 -3.05 -4.22 1.71
C THR A 62 -2.58 -3.00 0.94
N ALA A 63 -1.30 -2.91 0.59
CA ALA A 63 -0.76 -1.81 -0.22
C ALA A 63 -1.43 -1.77 -1.60
N TYR A 64 -1.56 -2.92 -2.27
CA TYR A 64 -2.29 -3.00 -3.54
C TYR A 64 -3.75 -2.58 -3.41
N VAL A 65 -4.48 -3.09 -2.42
CA VAL A 65 -5.90 -2.73 -2.22
C VAL A 65 -6.07 -1.24 -1.91
N VAL A 66 -5.17 -0.64 -1.13
CA VAL A 66 -5.17 0.82 -0.91
C VAL A 66 -4.94 1.57 -2.23
N GLY A 67 -3.98 1.12 -3.05
CA GLY A 67 -3.70 1.70 -4.36
C GLY A 67 -4.89 1.61 -5.32
N GLU A 68 -5.51 0.45 -5.44
CA GLU A 68 -6.73 0.23 -6.25
C GLU A 68 -7.86 1.15 -5.78
N ARG A 69 -8.10 1.21 -4.47
CA ARG A 69 -9.14 2.10 -3.91
C ARG A 69 -8.83 3.57 -4.16
N ALA A 70 -7.57 3.98 -4.06
CA ALA A 70 -7.14 5.33 -4.36
C ALA A 70 -7.37 5.68 -5.83
N ALA A 71 -7.01 4.79 -6.76
CA ALA A 71 -7.24 4.97 -8.19
C ALA A 71 -8.72 5.22 -8.50
N ASP A 72 -9.62 4.38 -7.97
CA ASP A 72 -11.07 4.56 -8.10
C ASP A 72 -11.55 5.94 -7.60
N LEU A 73 -11.09 6.36 -6.42
CA LEU A 73 -11.45 7.64 -5.83
C LEU A 73 -10.95 8.80 -6.70
N PHE A 74 -9.70 8.73 -7.17
CA PHE A 74 -9.05 9.83 -7.88
C PHE A 74 -9.60 9.95 -9.31
N ILE A 75 -9.82 8.84 -10.01
CA ILE A 75 -10.46 8.81 -11.33
C ILE A 75 -11.84 9.45 -11.26
N LYS A 76 -12.63 9.11 -10.23
CA LYS A 76 -13.97 9.68 -10.03
C LYS A 76 -13.92 11.16 -9.73
N GLU A 77 -13.02 11.60 -8.84
CA GLU A 77 -12.87 13.01 -8.45
C GLU A 77 -12.40 13.89 -9.60
N LEU A 78 -11.48 13.38 -10.43
CA LEU A 78 -10.95 14.10 -11.60
C LEU A 78 -11.83 13.98 -12.84
N GLY A 79 -12.91 13.19 -12.80
CA GLY A 79 -13.81 12.99 -13.95
C GLY A 79 -13.18 12.20 -15.11
N LEU A 80 -12.18 11.35 -14.83
CA LEU A 80 -11.41 10.62 -15.85
C LEU A 80 -12.09 9.32 -16.32
N GLY A 81 -13.22 8.93 -15.71
CA GLY A 81 -13.87 7.63 -15.93
C GLY A 81 -14.49 7.38 -17.32
N GLN A 82 -14.45 8.33 -18.25
CA GLN A 82 -14.96 8.19 -19.61
C GLN A 82 -14.17 8.97 -20.68
N GLN A 83 -12.84 9.02 -20.60
CA GLN A 83 -12.07 9.27 -21.83
C GLN A 83 -12.04 7.95 -22.60
N ALA A 84 -12.64 7.93 -23.79
CA ALA A 84 -12.67 6.76 -24.68
C ALA A 84 -11.30 6.10 -24.67
N ARG A 85 -11.23 4.83 -24.26
CA ARG A 85 -10.08 3.99 -24.57
C ARG A 85 -9.96 4.01 -26.09
N VAL A 86 -9.08 4.86 -26.60
CA VAL A 86 -8.52 4.63 -27.92
C VAL A 86 -7.63 3.43 -27.67
N ASP A 87 -8.13 2.25 -28.00
CA ASP A 87 -7.38 1.01 -27.88
C ASP A 87 -6.14 1.13 -28.78
N SER A 88 -5.05 1.68 -28.24
CA SER A 88 -3.73 1.44 -28.80
C SER A 88 -3.43 -0.03 -28.55
N PRO A 89 -3.03 -0.81 -29.57
CA PRO A 89 -2.67 -2.21 -29.40
C PRO A 89 -1.71 -2.32 -28.21
N VAL A 90 -2.07 -3.13 -27.24
CA VAL A 90 -1.14 -3.54 -26.20
C VAL A 90 -0.05 -4.30 -26.94
N ASP A 91 1.11 -3.66 -27.13
CA ASP A 91 2.35 -4.36 -27.44
C ASP A 91 2.62 -5.21 -26.21
N ASP A 92 2.23 -6.48 -26.28
CA ASP A 92 2.40 -7.51 -25.28
C ASP A 92 3.85 -7.95 -25.14
N GLY A 93 4.77 -6.98 -25.34
CA GLY A 93 6.21 -7.03 -25.31
C GLY A 93 6.69 -8.13 -24.39
N GLN A 94 6.81 -9.31 -24.97
CA GLN A 94 7.24 -10.51 -24.29
C GLN A 94 8.73 -10.30 -24.05
N ALA A 95 9.06 -9.56 -22.99
CA ALA A 95 10.40 -9.45 -22.49
C ALA A 95 10.81 -10.88 -22.11
N LYS A 96 11.65 -11.49 -22.96
CA LYS A 96 12.31 -12.75 -22.64
C LYS A 96 13.01 -12.55 -21.30
N VAL A 97 12.52 -13.24 -20.28
CA VAL A 97 13.19 -13.33 -18.99
C VAL A 97 14.36 -14.28 -19.18
N ASP A 98 15.49 -13.77 -19.64
CA ASP A 98 16.77 -14.44 -19.48
C ASP A 98 17.30 -14.03 -18.10
N SER A 99 16.87 -14.72 -17.03
CA SER A 99 17.51 -14.60 -15.72
C SER A 99 18.26 -15.90 -15.37
N PRO A 100 19.59 -15.85 -15.21
CA PRO A 100 20.33 -16.91 -14.53
C PRO A 100 20.53 -16.50 -13.08
N VAL A 101 19.47 -16.54 -12.26
CA VAL A 101 19.61 -16.51 -10.79
C VAL A 101 18.57 -17.44 -10.18
N ALA A 102 18.81 -18.74 -10.36
CA ALA A 102 18.36 -19.75 -9.42
C ALA A 102 19.54 -20.11 -8.51
N ASP A 103 19.24 -20.44 -7.26
CA ASP A 103 20.14 -20.87 -6.18
C ASP A 103 20.96 -19.79 -5.46
N GLU A 104 20.35 -19.06 -4.52
CA GLU A 104 21.02 -18.77 -3.23
C GLU A 104 20.09 -18.35 -2.07
N GLN A 105 18.89 -18.92 -1.92
CA GLN A 105 18.13 -18.79 -0.65
C GLN A 105 17.44 -20.10 -0.28
N ALA A 106 18.28 -21.11 0.01
CA ALA A 106 17.90 -22.35 0.68
C ALA A 106 19.04 -22.86 1.59
N LYS A 107 19.62 -21.96 2.38
CA LYS A 107 20.43 -22.17 3.60
C LYS A 107 20.21 -20.88 4.38
N GLU A 108 19.55 -20.81 5.53
CA GLU A 108 19.66 -21.64 6.71
C GLU A 108 18.29 -21.81 7.38
N VAL A 109 18.18 -22.96 8.03
CA VAL A 109 17.30 -23.27 9.16
C VAL A 109 17.46 -22.29 10.32
#